data_AF-A0A0S1S2Z3-F1
#
_entry.id   AF-A0A0S1S2Z3-F1
#
_cell.length_a   1.000
_cell.length_b   1.000
_cell.length_c   1.000
_cell.angle_alpha   90.00
_cell.angle_beta   90.00
_cell.angle_gamma   90.00
#
_symmetry.space_group_name_H-M   'P 1'
#
loop_
_entity.id
_entity.type
_entity.pdbx_description
1 polymer ?
#
loop_
_entity_poly.entity_id
_entity_poly.type
_entity_poly.pdbx_seq_one_letter_code
_entity_poly.pdbx_strand_id
1 'polypeptide(L)'
;MSKRALKKYLAELRQEELADQLMDLYERFPVVKEYYDFVFNPKEDKMVQEAKVKISNEYFPIKRKRPKARRSVAQKFIKHFVKLGVEPQLVADVMLYNLEIAQAFSADKNVPDAFFKSMLNSFTEVVQYISINGLLTDFKERIVKIFETTQIQKWPNEEEFSRALDIID
;
A
#
# COMPACT_ATOMS: atom_id res chain seq x y z
N MET A 1 11.94 -9.34 -29.35
CA MET A 1 12.84 -8.16 -29.42
C MET A 1 13.41 -7.90 -28.03
N SER A 2 14.71 -7.65 -27.86
CA SER A 2 15.32 -7.38 -26.54
C SER A 2 15.24 -5.90 -26.16
N LYS A 3 15.47 -5.54 -24.88
CA LYS A 3 15.54 -4.14 -24.42
C LYS A 3 16.56 -3.32 -25.22
N ARG A 4 17.70 -3.93 -25.58
CA ARG A 4 18.73 -3.28 -26.41
C ARG A 4 18.26 -3.04 -27.84
N ALA A 5 17.57 -4.02 -28.44
CA ALA A 5 17.02 -3.89 -29.78
C ALA A 5 15.90 -2.82 -29.84
N LEU A 6 15.02 -2.78 -28.84
CA LEU A 6 13.99 -1.75 -28.72
C LEU A 6 14.59 -0.35 -28.60
N LYS A 7 15.63 -0.16 -27.76
CA LYS A 7 16.33 1.12 -27.66
C LYS A 7 16.91 1.58 -28.99
N LYS A 8 17.52 0.67 -29.77
CA LYS A 8 18.06 1.00 -31.08
C LYS A 8 16.95 1.42 -32.04
N TYR A 9 15.86 0.66 -32.09
CA TYR A 9 14.69 0.97 -32.91
C TYR A 9 14.10 2.35 -32.57
N LEU A 10 13.88 2.66 -31.29
CA LEU A 10 13.35 3.96 -30.87
C LEU A 10 14.28 5.13 -31.22
N ALA A 11 15.60 4.91 -31.24
CA ALA A 11 16.58 5.95 -31.60
C ALA A 11 16.61 6.25 -33.11
N GLU A 12 16.03 5.39 -33.94
CA GLU A 12 15.94 5.55 -35.39
C GLU A 12 14.62 6.25 -35.81
N LEU A 13 13.65 6.40 -34.89
CA LEU A 13 12.35 7.01 -35.17
C LEU A 13 12.38 8.53 -35.11
N ARG A 14 11.53 9.17 -35.93
CA ARG A 14 11.24 10.60 -35.84
C ARG A 14 10.31 10.89 -34.66
N GLN A 15 10.29 12.15 -34.22
CA GLN A 15 9.48 12.57 -33.07
C GLN A 15 7.98 12.29 -33.26
N GLU A 16 7.44 12.51 -34.46
CA GLU A 16 6.03 12.22 -34.78
C GLU A 16 5.71 10.72 -34.64
N GLU A 17 6.58 9.86 -35.15
CA GLU A 17 6.42 8.39 -35.07
C GLU A 17 6.48 7.89 -33.62
N LEU A 18 7.34 8.49 -32.81
CA LEU A 18 7.39 8.22 -31.37
C LEU A 18 6.11 8.67 -30.66
N ALA A 19 5.58 9.85 -31.02
CA ALA A 19 4.34 10.36 -30.45
C ALA A 19 3.16 9.46 -30.79
N ASP A 20 3.01 9.06 -32.05
CA ASP A 20 1.97 8.13 -32.51
C ASP A 20 2.07 6.78 -31.79
N GLN A 21 3.30 6.26 -31.62
CA GLN A 21 3.50 5.01 -30.89
C GLN A 21 3.12 5.15 -29.41
N LEU A 22 3.44 6.26 -28.75
CA LEU A 22 3.05 6.50 -27.35
C LEU A 22 1.53 6.63 -27.21
N MET A 23 0.85 7.27 -28.17
CA MET A 23 -0.60 7.36 -28.19
C MET A 23 -1.26 6.00 -28.40
N ASP A 24 -0.75 5.16 -29.30
CA ASP A 24 -1.24 3.77 -29.45
C ASP A 24 -1.06 2.97 -28.15
N LEU A 25 0.06 3.14 -27.45
CA LEU A 25 0.26 2.49 -26.14
C LEU A 25 -0.75 2.98 -25.10
N TYR A 26 -1.03 4.28 -25.06
CA TYR A 26 -2.00 4.90 -24.16
C TYR A 26 -3.43 4.39 -24.44
N GLU A 27 -3.83 4.31 -25.71
CA GLU A 27 -5.18 3.86 -26.10
C GLU A 27 -5.36 2.35 -25.90
N ARG A 28 -4.32 1.56 -26.18
CA ARG A 28 -4.39 0.10 -26.19
C ARG A 28 -4.25 -0.53 -24.80
N PHE A 29 -3.45 0.07 -23.92
CA PHE A 29 -3.12 -0.54 -22.63
C PHE A 29 -3.66 0.30 -21.46
N PRO A 30 -4.68 -0.20 -20.71
CA PRO A 30 -5.26 0.51 -19.58
C PRO A 30 -4.25 0.95 -18.51
N VAL A 31 -3.20 0.17 -18.28
CA VAL A 31 -2.14 0.50 -17.30
C VAL A 31 -1.25 1.67 -17.74
N VAL A 32 -1.08 1.87 -19.06
CA VAL A 32 -0.34 3.02 -19.59
C VAL A 32 -1.21 4.27 -19.48
N LYS A 33 -2.51 4.13 -19.81
CA LYS A 33 -3.50 5.17 -19.61
C LYS A 33 -3.56 5.64 -18.16
N GLU A 34 -3.71 4.71 -17.23
CA GLU A 34 -3.74 4.98 -15.79
C GLU A 34 -2.49 5.73 -15.31
N TYR A 35 -1.31 5.34 -15.78
CA TYR A 35 -0.06 6.03 -15.44
C TYR A 35 -0.07 7.49 -15.93
N TYR A 36 -0.46 7.75 -17.18
CA TYR A 36 -0.52 9.12 -17.69
C TYR A 36 -1.62 9.94 -17.02
N ASP A 37 -2.81 9.36 -16.82
CA ASP A 37 -3.92 10.00 -16.10
C ASP A 37 -3.47 10.41 -14.69
N PHE A 38 -2.71 9.56 -14.02
CA PHE A 38 -2.12 9.85 -12.72
C PHE A 38 -1.07 10.98 -12.79
N VAL A 39 -0.10 10.89 -13.72
CA VAL A 39 0.96 11.92 -13.84
C VAL A 39 0.39 13.31 -14.13
N PHE A 40 -0.68 13.41 -14.92
CA PHE A 40 -1.30 14.69 -15.26
C PHE A 40 -2.36 15.15 -14.25
N ASN A 41 -3.01 14.23 -13.54
CA ASN A 41 -4.10 14.55 -12.60
C ASN A 41 -4.14 13.55 -11.43
N PRO A 42 -3.16 13.61 -10.51
CA PRO A 42 -2.86 12.51 -9.59
C PRO A 42 -3.97 12.18 -8.59
N LYS A 43 -4.88 13.12 -8.26
CA LYS A 43 -6.05 12.93 -7.36
C LYS A 43 -5.78 11.99 -6.17
N GLU A 44 -4.58 12.06 -5.60
CA GLU A 44 -4.07 11.04 -4.69
C GLU A 44 -4.92 10.93 -3.43
N ASP A 45 -5.35 12.06 -2.88
CA ASP A 45 -6.26 12.11 -1.73
C ASP A 45 -7.51 11.28 -1.99
N LYS A 46 -8.13 11.43 -3.17
CA LYS A 46 -9.32 10.67 -3.53
C LYS A 46 -9.00 9.17 -3.63
N MET A 47 -7.87 8.81 -4.24
CA MET A 47 -7.45 7.41 -4.38
C MET A 47 -7.22 6.76 -3.00
N VAL A 48 -6.55 7.46 -2.10
CA VAL A 48 -6.28 7.05 -0.72
C VAL A 48 -7.60 6.88 0.05
N GLN A 49 -8.50 7.85 -0.04
CA GLN A 49 -9.81 7.75 0.62
C GLN A 49 -10.62 6.55 0.12
N GLU A 50 -10.65 6.32 -1.20
CA GLU A 50 -11.32 5.15 -1.76
C GLU A 50 -10.68 3.83 -1.31
N ALA A 51 -9.35 3.77 -1.21
CA ALA A 51 -8.64 2.61 -0.69
C ALA A 51 -8.98 2.35 0.77
N LYS A 52 -8.91 3.38 1.64
CA LYS A 52 -9.28 3.30 3.06
C LYS A 52 -10.71 2.83 3.27
N VAL A 53 -11.65 3.33 2.48
CA VAL A 53 -13.06 2.89 2.51
C VAL A 53 -13.19 1.42 2.11
N LYS A 54 -12.49 0.97 1.07
CA LYS A 54 -12.52 -0.43 0.63
C LYS A 54 -11.86 -1.37 1.65
N ILE A 55 -10.74 -0.96 2.26
CA ILE A 55 -10.07 -1.69 3.34
C ILE A 55 -10.99 -1.80 4.56
N SER A 56 -11.56 -0.68 5.03
CA SER A 56 -12.51 -0.66 6.15
C SER A 56 -13.65 -1.64 5.94
N ASN A 57 -14.27 -1.61 4.76
CA ASN A 57 -15.39 -2.49 4.43
C ASN A 57 -15.06 -3.99 4.44
N GLU A 58 -13.79 -4.40 4.42
CA GLU A 58 -13.42 -5.81 4.59
C GLU A 58 -13.62 -6.30 6.03
N TYR A 59 -13.37 -5.41 6.99
CA TYR A 59 -13.43 -5.68 8.43
C TYR A 59 -14.75 -5.21 9.06
N PHE A 60 -15.27 -4.07 8.60
CA PHE A 60 -16.49 -3.42 9.09
C PHE A 60 -17.40 -3.08 7.90
N PRO A 61 -18.04 -4.10 7.32
CA PRO A 61 -18.89 -3.88 6.15
C PRO A 61 -20.16 -3.09 6.46
N ILE A 62 -20.49 -2.12 5.60
CA ILE A 62 -21.74 -1.36 5.70
C ILE A 62 -22.92 -2.13 5.07
N LYS A 63 -22.72 -2.73 3.89
CA LYS A 63 -23.80 -3.35 3.10
C LYS A 63 -24.04 -4.84 3.36
N ARG A 64 -23.11 -5.53 4.02
CA ARG A 64 -23.16 -7.00 4.23
C ARG A 64 -23.11 -7.32 5.72
N LYS A 65 -23.79 -8.40 6.11
CA LYS A 65 -23.91 -8.82 7.52
C LYS A 65 -22.60 -9.33 8.14
N ARG A 66 -21.67 -9.86 7.34
CA ARG A 66 -20.43 -10.46 7.84
C ARG A 66 -19.18 -9.92 7.13
N PRO A 67 -18.09 -9.68 7.89
CA PRO A 67 -16.80 -9.29 7.35
C PRO A 67 -16.19 -10.42 6.52
N LYS A 68 -15.41 -10.07 5.49
CA LYS A 68 -14.58 -11.05 4.77
C LYS A 68 -13.13 -11.06 5.28
N ALA A 69 -12.69 -9.97 5.92
CA ALA A 69 -11.34 -9.81 6.48
C ALA A 69 -10.22 -10.21 5.50
N ARG A 70 -10.39 -9.89 4.20
CA ARG A 70 -9.39 -10.24 3.17
C ARG A 70 -8.22 -9.28 3.24
N ARG A 71 -7.16 -9.70 3.92
CA ARG A 71 -5.88 -8.99 4.05
C ARG A 71 -5.26 -8.60 2.70
N SER A 72 -5.50 -9.39 1.66
CA SER A 72 -4.98 -9.13 0.31
C SER A 72 -5.57 -7.89 -0.37
N VAL A 73 -6.67 -7.34 0.13
CA VAL A 73 -7.27 -6.11 -0.43
C VAL A 73 -6.35 -4.92 -0.18
N ALA A 74 -5.90 -4.72 1.06
CA ALA A 74 -4.96 -3.65 1.39
C ALA A 74 -3.65 -3.80 0.61
N GLN A 75 -3.09 -5.02 0.56
CA GLN A 75 -1.83 -5.26 -0.15
C GLN A 75 -1.91 -4.97 -1.65
N LYS A 76 -3.08 -5.15 -2.28
CA LYS A 76 -3.28 -4.77 -3.67
C LYS A 76 -3.22 -3.26 -3.86
N PHE A 77 -3.85 -2.47 -2.98
CA PHE A 77 -3.79 -1.01 -3.05
C PHE A 77 -2.37 -0.50 -2.79
N ILE A 78 -1.71 -0.96 -1.72
CA ILE A 78 -0.35 -0.54 -1.37
C ILE A 78 0.62 -0.81 -2.52
N LYS A 79 0.63 -2.04 -3.07
CA LYS A 79 1.48 -2.39 -4.23
C LYS A 79 1.18 -1.55 -5.46
N HIS A 80 -0.10 -1.24 -5.68
CA HIS A 80 -0.51 -0.42 -6.81
C HIS A 80 -0.04 1.03 -6.65
N PHE A 81 -0.21 1.63 -5.46
CA PHE A 81 0.24 2.99 -5.17
C PHE A 81 1.75 3.15 -5.28
N VAL A 82 2.52 2.20 -4.73
CA VAL A 82 3.98 2.18 -4.89
C VAL A 82 4.39 2.09 -6.36
N LYS A 83 3.69 1.25 -7.15
CA LYS A 83 3.98 1.12 -8.58
C LYS A 83 3.63 2.37 -9.38
N LEU A 84 2.54 3.05 -9.00
CA LEU A 84 2.07 4.25 -9.68
C LEU A 84 2.90 5.49 -9.33
N GLY A 85 3.60 5.46 -8.20
CA GLY A 85 4.43 6.57 -7.72
C GLY A 85 3.63 7.56 -6.88
N VAL A 86 2.64 7.08 -6.13
CA VAL A 86 1.89 7.89 -5.16
C VAL A 86 2.83 8.43 -4.09
N GLU A 87 2.58 9.66 -3.65
CA GLU A 87 3.35 10.36 -2.64
C GLU A 87 3.57 9.48 -1.38
N PRO A 88 4.82 9.37 -0.86
CA PRO A 88 5.15 8.44 0.21
C PRO A 88 4.37 8.61 1.51
N GLN A 89 4.06 9.85 1.92
CA GLN A 89 3.25 10.12 3.12
C GLN A 89 1.86 9.47 3.00
N LEU A 90 1.24 9.60 1.83
CA LEU A 90 -0.06 9.00 1.54
C LEU A 90 -0.02 7.47 1.49
N VAL A 91 1.04 6.88 0.96
CA VAL A 91 1.21 5.41 0.96
C VAL A 91 1.38 4.90 2.40
N ALA A 92 2.26 5.53 3.19
CA ALA A 92 2.49 5.19 4.58
C ALA A 92 1.21 5.30 5.42
N ASP A 93 0.41 6.34 5.18
CA ASP A 93 -0.88 6.53 5.83
C ASP A 93 -1.87 5.37 5.57
N VAL A 94 -1.91 4.85 4.33
CA VAL A 94 -2.73 3.67 3.98
C VAL A 94 -2.19 2.39 4.64
N MET A 95 -0.87 2.22 4.69
CA MET A 95 -0.24 1.07 5.32
C MET A 95 -0.54 1.01 6.82
N LEU A 96 -0.39 2.14 7.53
CA LEU A 96 -0.73 2.26 8.94
C LEU A 96 -2.22 2.08 9.19
N TYR A 97 -3.07 2.69 8.36
CA TYR A 97 -4.53 2.56 8.46
C TYR A 97 -4.99 1.10 8.35
N ASN A 98 -4.35 0.31 7.48
CA ASN A 98 -4.63 -1.12 7.38
C ASN A 98 -4.38 -1.86 8.70
N LEU A 99 -3.29 -1.55 9.41
CA LEU A 99 -2.97 -2.15 10.71
C LEU A 99 -3.97 -1.70 11.79
N GLU A 100 -4.28 -0.41 11.85
CA GLU A 100 -5.22 0.17 12.82
C GLU A 100 -6.63 -0.45 12.71
N ILE A 101 -7.14 -0.56 11.49
CA ILE A 101 -8.45 -1.19 11.24
C ILE A 101 -8.42 -2.69 11.57
N ALA A 102 -7.32 -3.37 11.27
CA ALA A 102 -7.17 -4.77 11.60
C ALA A 102 -7.13 -4.99 13.14
N GLN A 103 -6.45 -4.12 13.88
CA GLN A 103 -6.42 -4.15 15.35
C GLN A 103 -7.78 -3.85 15.97
N ALA A 104 -8.51 -2.87 15.43
CA ALA A 104 -9.90 -2.61 15.84
C ALA A 104 -10.79 -3.83 15.59
N PHE A 105 -10.54 -4.57 14.50
CA PHE A 105 -11.31 -5.76 14.17
C PHE A 105 -11.02 -6.94 15.10
N SER A 106 -9.75 -7.16 15.47
CA SER A 106 -9.34 -8.28 16.32
C SER A 106 -9.69 -8.10 17.79
N ALA A 107 -9.90 -6.86 18.25
CA ALA A 107 -10.14 -6.55 19.67
C ALA A 107 -11.24 -7.42 20.32
N ASP A 108 -12.34 -7.67 19.61
CA ASP A 108 -13.48 -8.45 20.10
C ASP A 108 -13.73 -9.73 19.30
N LYS A 109 -12.73 -10.23 18.56
CA LYS A 109 -12.92 -11.36 17.64
C LYS A 109 -11.83 -12.41 17.77
N ASN A 110 -12.25 -13.67 17.74
CA ASN A 110 -11.34 -14.78 17.54
C ASN A 110 -10.87 -14.80 16.07
N VAL A 111 -9.61 -14.46 15.85
CA VAL A 111 -8.95 -14.44 14.54
C VAL A 111 -7.90 -15.56 14.46
N PRO A 112 -7.69 -16.17 13.28
CA PRO A 112 -6.74 -17.27 13.15
C PRO A 112 -5.28 -16.80 13.22
N ASP A 113 -4.32 -17.65 13.60
CA ASP A 113 -2.89 -17.30 13.72
C ASP A 113 -2.28 -16.65 12.46
N ALA A 114 -2.75 -17.09 11.28
CA ALA A 114 -2.35 -16.49 10.01
C ALA A 114 -2.66 -14.99 9.92
N PHE A 115 -3.62 -14.49 10.70
CA PHE A 115 -3.93 -13.06 10.84
C PHE A 115 -2.76 -12.33 11.48
N PHE A 116 -2.32 -12.75 12.66
CA PHE A 116 -1.21 -12.13 13.39
C PHE A 116 0.08 -12.13 12.58
N LYS A 117 0.41 -13.26 11.92
CA LYS A 117 1.55 -13.34 11.01
C LYS A 117 1.47 -12.33 9.87
N SER A 118 0.29 -12.15 9.28
CA SER A 118 0.11 -11.18 8.20
C SER A 118 0.23 -9.73 8.69
N MET A 119 -0.24 -9.43 9.91
CA MET A 119 -0.14 -8.09 10.47
C MET A 119 1.29 -7.74 10.88
N LEU A 120 2.05 -8.70 11.41
CA LEU A 120 3.48 -8.53 11.64
C LEU A 120 4.22 -8.20 10.34
N ASN A 121 3.96 -8.95 9.27
CA ASN A 121 4.57 -8.64 7.96
C ASN A 121 4.22 -7.22 7.50
N SER A 122 2.96 -6.81 7.60
CA SER A 122 2.54 -5.45 7.25
C SER A 122 3.18 -4.38 8.15
N PHE A 123 3.40 -4.68 9.43
CA PHE A 123 4.08 -3.79 10.37
C PHE A 123 5.56 -3.62 10.02
N THR A 124 6.27 -4.72 9.76
CA THR A 124 7.66 -4.66 9.31
C THR A 124 7.80 -3.91 7.98
N GLU A 125 6.90 -4.17 7.01
CA GLU A 125 6.87 -3.46 5.74
C GLU A 125 6.67 -1.94 5.93
N VAL A 126 5.75 -1.51 6.80
CA VAL A 126 5.48 -0.08 7.00
C VAL A 126 6.60 0.63 7.76
N VAL A 127 7.20 0.00 8.78
CA VAL A 127 8.33 0.57 9.52
C VAL A 127 9.53 0.77 8.58
N GLN A 128 9.85 -0.23 7.76
CA GLN A 128 10.90 -0.11 6.74
C GLN A 128 10.60 0.97 5.72
N TYR A 129 9.36 1.01 5.21
CA TYR A 129 8.93 2.01 4.23
C TYR A 129 9.05 3.42 4.78
N ILE A 130 8.58 3.66 6.01
CA ILE A 130 8.65 4.96 6.68
C ILE A 130 10.12 5.38 6.92
N SER A 131 10.97 4.45 7.35
CA SER A 131 12.40 4.69 7.56
C SER A 131 13.10 5.13 6.26
N ILE A 132 12.93 4.34 5.18
CA ILE A 132 13.58 4.60 3.89
C ILE A 132 13.14 5.94 3.28
N ASN A 133 11.89 6.36 3.50
CA ASN A 133 11.36 7.61 2.97
C ASN A 133 11.55 8.80 3.94
N GLY A 134 12.19 8.62 5.09
CA GLY A 134 12.46 9.71 6.04
C GLY A 134 11.23 10.26 6.76
N LEU A 135 10.16 9.47 6.88
CA LEU A 135 8.84 9.91 7.39
C LEU A 135 8.64 9.59 8.89
N LEU A 136 9.72 9.24 9.60
CA LEU A 136 9.62 8.74 10.96
C LEU A 136 9.02 9.79 11.91
N THR A 137 9.43 11.06 11.79
CA THR A 137 8.93 12.16 12.62
C THR A 137 7.41 12.30 12.54
N ASP A 138 6.83 12.07 11.37
CA ASP A 138 5.39 12.25 11.13
C ASP A 138 4.55 11.07 11.62
N PHE A 139 5.14 9.86 11.66
CA PHE A 139 4.38 8.63 11.91
C PHE A 139 4.81 7.85 13.15
N LYS A 140 5.84 8.28 13.87
CA LYS A 140 6.34 7.59 15.08
C LYS A 140 5.23 7.31 16.09
N GLU A 141 4.36 8.27 16.35
CA GLU A 141 3.26 8.10 17.30
C GLU A 141 2.30 6.96 16.89
N ARG A 142 1.95 6.88 15.60
CA ARG A 142 1.08 5.81 15.08
C ARG A 142 1.77 4.45 15.14
N ILE A 143 3.06 4.37 14.82
CA ILE A 143 3.85 3.14 14.93
C ILE A 143 3.86 2.62 16.37
N VAL A 144 4.19 3.49 17.33
CA VAL A 144 4.25 3.14 18.76
C VAL A 144 2.87 2.69 19.23
N LYS A 145 1.81 3.41 18.89
CA LYS A 145 0.44 3.04 19.27
C LYS A 145 0.02 1.68 18.72
N ILE A 146 0.39 1.35 17.47
CA ILE A 146 0.14 0.03 16.89
C ILE A 146 0.88 -1.04 17.69
N PHE A 147 2.15 -0.83 18.01
CA PHE A 147 2.92 -1.77 18.83
C PHE A 147 2.30 -1.97 20.22
N GLU A 148 2.01 -0.89 20.96
CA GLU A 148 1.37 -0.95 22.28
C GLU A 148 0.03 -1.70 22.22
N THR A 149 -0.75 -1.48 21.14
CA THR A 149 -2.03 -2.18 20.95
C THR A 149 -1.84 -3.70 20.82
N THR A 150 -0.73 -4.18 20.24
CA THR A 150 -0.44 -5.62 20.21
C THR A 150 -0.21 -6.19 21.61
N GLN A 151 0.42 -5.43 22.51
CA GLN A 151 0.65 -5.84 23.90
C GLN A 151 -0.65 -5.83 24.72
N ILE A 152 -1.45 -4.77 24.56
CA ILE A 152 -2.76 -4.65 25.21
C ILE A 152 -3.69 -5.80 24.80
N GLN A 153 -3.72 -6.13 23.51
CA GLN A 153 -4.51 -7.25 22.98
C GLN A 153 -3.84 -8.62 23.16
N LYS A 154 -2.63 -8.68 23.74
CA LYS A 154 -1.84 -9.91 23.97
C LYS A 154 -1.68 -10.75 22.72
N TRP A 155 -1.28 -10.11 21.62
CA TRP A 155 -1.03 -10.82 20.38
C TRP A 155 0.11 -11.83 20.57
N PRO A 156 0.01 -13.06 20.02
CA PRO A 156 0.97 -14.13 20.27
C PRO A 156 2.38 -13.86 19.72
N ASN A 157 2.55 -12.82 18.91
CA ASN A 157 3.79 -12.44 18.24
C ASN A 157 4.25 -11.02 18.61
N GLU A 158 3.90 -10.52 19.79
CA GLU A 158 4.27 -9.17 20.26
C GLU A 158 5.79 -8.94 20.31
N GLU A 159 6.59 -9.97 20.64
CA GLU A 159 8.05 -9.88 20.66
C GLU A 159 8.63 -9.57 19.27
N GLU A 160 8.06 -10.17 18.22
CA GLU A 160 8.50 -9.90 16.85
C GLU A 160 8.13 -8.50 16.38
N PHE A 161 7.04 -7.91 16.89
CA PHE A 161 6.75 -6.49 16.64
C PHE A 161 7.82 -5.60 17.28
N SER A 162 8.28 -5.92 18.50
CA SER A 162 9.39 -5.19 19.13
C SER A 162 10.65 -5.23 18.28
N ARG A 163 11.05 -6.42 17.79
CA ARG A 163 12.24 -6.56 16.92
C ARG A 163 12.13 -5.80 15.60
N ALA A 164 10.92 -5.58 15.10
CA ALA A 164 10.72 -4.79 13.90
C ALA A 164 10.96 -3.28 14.13
N LEU A 165 10.89 -2.82 15.38
CA LEU A 165 11.21 -1.43 15.76
C LEU A 165 12.72 -1.17 15.83
N ASP A 166 13.55 -2.20 16.06
CA ASP A 166 15.02 -2.07 16.06
C ASP A 166 15.59 -1.51 14.73
N ILE A 167 14.77 -1.46 13.66
CA ILE A 167 15.12 -0.89 12.36
C ILE A 167 15.15 0.65 12.38
N ILE A 168 14.44 1.27 13.33
CA ILE A 168 14.25 2.72 13.43
C ILE A 168 14.83 3.34 14.70
N ASP A 169 15.45 2.53 15.57
CA ASP A 169 16.29 2.98 16.68
C ASP A 169 17.71 3.35 16.19
#